data_AF-A0A5C2SH62-F1
#
_entry.id   AF-A0A5C2SH62-F1
#
_cell.length_a   1.000
_cell.length_b   1.000
_cell.length_c   1.000
_cell.angle_alpha   90.00
_cell.angle_beta   90.00
_cell.angle_gamma   90.00
#
_symmetry.space_group_name_H-M   'P 1'
#
loop_
_entity.id
_entity.type
_entity.pdbx_description
1 polymer ?
#
loop_
_entity_poly.entity_id
_entity_poly.type
_entity_poly.pdbx_seq_one_letter_code
_entity_poly.pdbx_strand_id
1 'polypeptide(L)'
;MSGGPPAKDGISSTDDAASAASPNASTTSTSAVESESISDSHDANCLGPPPRPAPPAETPADETQVGEWEPAIVPKFYGYYGAVKADGSLYDGRHRHCDEDDECSVNWPTRILLVEECGSPIEPRDLPRNEREKVFELIKRLHKAGFMNGSTYPRNMLSQPGPLSVPRKERSDASASYRIIDFGRSSVLSLLPEGRRRSFEAWCEEEVERAMRYLLL
;
A
#
# COMPACT_ATOMS: atom_id res chain seq x y z
N MET A 1 -29.61 -13.83 50.63
CA MET A 1 -30.41 -14.50 49.58
C MET A 1 -29.74 -14.11 48.26
N SER A 2 -28.58 -14.69 47.92
CA SER A 2 -28.35 -16.05 47.39
C SER A 2 -28.85 -16.19 45.95
N GLY A 3 -27.91 -16.35 45.01
CA GLY A 3 -28.20 -16.67 43.62
C GLY A 3 -27.03 -16.42 42.68
N GLY A 4 -25.93 -17.15 42.86
CA GLY A 4 -24.87 -17.30 41.85
C GLY A 4 -25.27 -18.26 40.71
N PRO A 5 -24.43 -18.40 39.67
CA PRO A 5 -24.80 -18.78 38.30
C PRO A 5 -24.75 -20.30 38.05
N PRO A 6 -25.21 -20.80 36.88
CA PRO A 6 -24.82 -22.10 36.41
C PRO A 6 -23.68 -22.03 35.37
N ALA A 7 -22.60 -22.74 35.68
CA ALA A 7 -21.63 -23.27 34.72
C ALA A 7 -22.20 -24.52 34.03
N LYS A 8 -21.71 -24.84 32.82
CA LYS A 8 -21.78 -26.17 32.21
C LYS A 8 -20.50 -26.49 31.45
N ASP A 9 -19.66 -27.27 32.12
CA ASP A 9 -18.99 -28.52 31.71
C ASP A 9 -18.44 -28.67 30.29
N GLY A 10 -17.14 -28.97 30.24
CA GLY A 10 -16.44 -29.44 29.05
C GLY A 10 -16.49 -30.95 28.85
N ILE A 11 -15.99 -31.40 27.71
CA ILE A 11 -15.63 -32.79 27.42
C ILE A 11 -14.28 -32.78 26.68
N SER A 12 -13.37 -33.61 27.20
CA SER A 12 -12.01 -33.93 26.76
C SER A 12 -12.00 -35.06 25.71
N SER A 13 -11.01 -35.08 24.81
CA SER A 13 -10.21 -36.25 24.36
C SER A 13 -9.54 -35.94 23.00
N THR A 14 -8.22 -35.74 22.94
CA THR A 14 -7.08 -36.69 22.75
C THR A 14 -6.87 -37.22 21.32
N ASP A 15 -5.63 -36.99 20.85
CA ASP A 15 -4.76 -37.75 19.95
C ASP A 15 -5.17 -38.00 18.48
N ASP A 16 -4.34 -37.53 17.53
CA ASP A 16 -3.40 -38.42 16.84
C ASP A 16 -2.50 -37.68 15.82
N ALA A 17 -1.25 -38.12 15.79
CA ALA A 17 -0.17 -37.67 14.91
C ALA A 17 0.07 -38.67 13.77
N ALA A 18 0.26 -38.17 12.53
CA ALA A 18 0.95 -38.84 11.41
C ALA A 18 1.14 -37.79 10.30
N SER A 19 2.32 -37.24 9.99
CA SER A 19 3.52 -37.82 9.36
C SER A 19 3.28 -38.63 8.08
N ALA A 20 3.58 -38.00 6.93
CA ALA A 20 4.08 -38.62 5.70
C ALA A 20 4.49 -37.48 4.74
N ALA A 21 5.77 -37.09 4.64
CA ALA A 21 6.88 -37.76 3.95
C ALA A 21 6.64 -37.93 2.44
N SER A 22 7.40 -37.14 1.67
CA SER A 22 7.64 -37.24 0.22
C SER A 22 8.12 -38.63 -0.23
N PRO A 23 7.99 -38.95 -1.52
CA PRO A 23 8.94 -39.81 -2.20
C PRO A 23 9.80 -39.01 -3.19
N ASN A 24 11.11 -39.17 -3.01
CA ASN A 24 12.13 -38.92 -4.04
C ASN A 24 11.91 -39.86 -5.23
N ALA A 25 12.16 -39.36 -6.44
CA ALA A 25 12.59 -40.18 -7.55
C ALA A 25 13.82 -39.53 -8.20
N SER A 26 14.99 -40.02 -7.80
CA SER A 26 16.24 -39.88 -8.55
C SER A 26 16.22 -40.91 -9.68
N THR A 27 16.49 -40.46 -10.91
CA THR A 27 17.16 -41.30 -11.92
C THR A 27 18.05 -40.43 -12.79
N THR A 28 19.31 -40.86 -12.83
CA THR A 28 20.48 -40.25 -13.46
C THR A 28 20.59 -40.65 -14.93
N SER A 29 21.37 -39.86 -15.68
CA SER A 29 22.10 -40.21 -16.93
C SER A 29 21.25 -40.16 -18.21
N THR A 30 21.72 -39.71 -19.38
CA THR A 30 23.06 -39.71 -20.01
C THR A 30 23.12 -38.68 -21.13
N SER A 31 24.34 -38.23 -21.42
CA SER A 31 24.82 -37.39 -22.54
C SER A 31 24.71 -38.03 -23.94
N ALA A 32 24.52 -37.19 -24.97
CA ALA A 32 25.12 -37.29 -26.33
C ALA A 32 24.79 -36.00 -27.12
N VAL A 33 25.70 -35.03 -27.22
CA VAL A 33 26.44 -34.65 -28.45
C VAL A 33 26.12 -35.46 -29.71
N GLU A 34 25.50 -34.80 -30.69
CA GLU A 34 25.70 -35.08 -32.11
C GLU A 34 25.83 -33.76 -32.88
N SER A 35 26.96 -33.67 -33.57
CA SER A 35 27.39 -32.65 -34.50
C SER A 35 27.23 -33.22 -35.90
N GLU A 36 26.51 -32.54 -36.79
CA GLU A 36 26.54 -32.87 -38.21
C GLU A 36 26.80 -31.62 -39.06
N SER A 37 27.94 -31.68 -39.74
CA SER A 37 28.41 -30.79 -40.79
C SER A 37 27.93 -31.30 -42.14
N ILE A 38 27.26 -30.46 -42.92
CA ILE A 38 27.01 -30.72 -44.34
C ILE A 38 27.57 -29.54 -45.14
N SER A 39 28.62 -29.83 -45.90
CA SER A 39 29.10 -29.07 -47.05
C SER A 39 28.20 -29.35 -48.25
N ASP A 40 27.78 -28.33 -49.01
CA ASP A 40 28.21 -28.24 -50.40
C ASP A 40 27.92 -26.87 -51.04
N SER A 41 28.75 -26.63 -52.04
CA SER A 41 28.94 -25.45 -52.87
C SER A 41 27.81 -25.18 -53.88
N HIS A 42 27.51 -23.88 -54.11
CA HIS A 42 27.40 -23.18 -55.40
C HIS A 42 26.40 -22.01 -55.36
N ASP A 43 26.94 -20.84 -55.71
CA ASP A 43 26.34 -19.77 -56.52
C ASP A 43 26.53 -18.36 -55.93
N ALA A 44 27.22 -17.57 -56.75
CA ALA A 44 27.58 -16.20 -56.51
C ALA A 44 26.37 -15.28 -56.72
N ASN A 45 26.42 -14.16 -55.99
CA ASN A 45 25.74 -12.89 -56.25
C ASN A 45 24.40 -12.63 -55.55
N CYS A 46 24.44 -12.53 -54.22
CA CYS A 46 23.52 -11.72 -53.44
C CYS A 46 24.33 -10.74 -52.58
N LEU A 47 24.56 -9.52 -53.10
CA LEU A 47 25.04 -8.42 -52.26
C LEU A 47 23.94 -8.12 -51.23
N GLY A 48 24.13 -8.56 -50.00
CA GLY A 48 23.29 -8.15 -48.87
C GLY A 48 23.32 -6.63 -48.69
N PRO A 49 22.30 -6.03 -48.07
CA PRO A 49 22.28 -4.60 -47.81
C PRO A 49 23.52 -4.19 -47.00
N PRO A 50 24.08 -2.98 -47.24
CA PRO A 50 25.28 -2.53 -46.54
C PRO A 50 25.04 -2.53 -45.02
N PRO A 51 26.09 -2.79 -44.21
CA PRO A 51 25.98 -2.76 -42.76
C PRO A 51 25.46 -1.39 -42.32
N ARG A 52 24.47 -1.41 -41.42
CA ARG A 52 23.90 -0.18 -40.84
C ARG A 52 25.03 0.62 -40.18
N PRO A 53 25.11 1.95 -40.36
CA PRO A 53 26.09 2.76 -39.67
C PRO A 53 25.95 2.55 -38.16
N ALA A 54 27.10 2.44 -37.48
CA ALA A 54 27.15 2.32 -36.04
C ALA A 54 26.33 3.45 -35.39
N PRO A 55 25.55 3.16 -34.33
CA PRO A 55 24.86 4.21 -33.61
C PRO A 55 25.88 5.27 -33.14
N PRO A 56 25.53 6.56 -33.17
CA PRO A 56 26.40 7.59 -32.63
C PRO A 56 26.74 7.23 -31.18
N ALA A 57 28.01 7.43 -30.81
CA ALA A 57 28.50 7.18 -29.46
C ALA A 57 27.54 7.82 -28.46
N GLU A 58 26.99 7.00 -27.56
CA GLU A 58 26.13 7.46 -26.47
C GLU A 58 26.90 8.56 -25.74
N THR A 59 26.36 9.77 -25.83
CA THR A 59 26.82 10.88 -25.01
C THR A 59 26.64 10.42 -23.56
N PRO A 60 27.65 10.56 -22.67
CA PRO A 60 27.52 10.08 -21.30
C PRO A 60 26.23 10.68 -20.75
N ALA A 61 25.33 9.80 -20.29
CA ALA A 61 24.06 10.19 -19.73
C ALA A 61 24.33 11.31 -18.74
N ASP A 62 23.72 12.47 -19.02
CA ASP A 62 23.63 13.59 -18.09
C ASP A 62 23.21 13.00 -16.75
N GLU A 63 24.12 13.05 -15.77
CA GLU A 63 23.90 12.56 -14.41
C GLU A 63 22.74 13.36 -13.86
N THR A 64 21.55 12.86 -14.13
CA THR A 64 20.31 13.51 -13.78
C THR A 64 20.32 13.55 -12.28
N GLN A 65 20.50 14.73 -11.71
CA GLN A 65 20.32 14.96 -10.29
C GLN A 65 18.98 14.35 -9.94
N VAL A 66 19.05 13.21 -9.25
CA VAL A 66 17.89 12.50 -8.75
C VAL A 66 17.34 13.43 -7.68
N GLY A 67 16.44 14.33 -8.08
CA GLY A 67 15.82 15.29 -7.19
C GLY A 67 15.27 14.52 -5.99
N GLU A 68 15.55 15.01 -4.79
CA GLU A 68 15.06 14.42 -3.55
C GLU A 68 13.54 14.40 -3.60
N TRP A 69 12.96 13.24 -3.95
CA TRP A 69 11.52 13.12 -4.03
C TRP A 69 10.98 13.11 -2.61
N GLU A 70 10.14 14.08 -2.28
CA GLU A 70 9.51 14.07 -0.98
C GLU A 70 8.68 12.79 -0.80
N PRO A 71 8.72 12.15 0.39
CA PRO A 71 7.99 10.91 0.62
C PRO A 71 6.49 11.11 0.44
N ALA A 72 5.81 10.08 -0.08
CA ALA A 72 4.36 10.09 -0.25
C ALA A 72 3.63 10.27 1.09
N ILE A 73 2.59 11.11 1.09
CA ILE A 73 1.82 11.48 2.30
C ILE A 73 0.78 10.39 2.64
N VAL A 74 0.15 9.82 1.61
CA VAL A 74 -0.98 8.89 1.70
C VAL A 74 -0.67 7.58 0.94
N PRO A 75 -1.35 6.46 1.25
CA PRO A 75 -1.15 5.20 0.54
C PRO A 75 -1.31 5.35 -0.97
N LYS A 76 -0.56 4.57 -1.75
CA LYS A 76 -0.87 4.41 -3.16
C LYS A 76 -2.26 3.78 -3.32
N PHE A 77 -3.08 4.37 -4.18
CA PHE A 77 -4.42 3.87 -4.51
C PHE A 77 -4.36 2.95 -5.73
N TYR A 78 -4.89 1.74 -5.61
CA TYR A 78 -4.94 0.76 -6.69
C TYR A 78 -6.32 0.62 -7.31
N GLY A 79 -7.39 0.91 -6.55
CA GLY A 79 -8.73 0.90 -7.09
C GLY A 79 -9.83 0.92 -6.04
N TYR A 80 -11.02 1.27 -6.50
CA TYR A 80 -12.27 1.19 -5.76
C TYR A 80 -13.22 0.30 -6.53
N TYR A 81 -13.62 -0.81 -5.93
CA TYR A 81 -14.37 -1.87 -6.60
C TYR A 81 -15.75 -1.99 -5.96
N GLY A 82 -16.79 -1.95 -6.79
CA GLY A 82 -18.16 -2.20 -6.39
C GLY A 82 -18.72 -3.38 -7.15
N ALA A 83 -19.56 -4.18 -6.49
CA ALA A 83 -20.31 -5.23 -7.17
C ALA A 83 -21.27 -4.61 -8.20
N VAL A 84 -21.45 -5.30 -9.32
CA VAL A 84 -22.39 -4.93 -10.38
C VAL A 84 -23.54 -5.93 -10.43
N LYS A 85 -24.73 -5.43 -10.74
CA LYS A 85 -25.91 -6.24 -11.05
C LYS A 85 -25.77 -6.82 -12.46
N ALA A 86 -26.70 -7.71 -12.83
CA ALA A 86 -26.73 -8.31 -14.17
C ALA A 86 -26.87 -7.28 -15.30
N ASP A 87 -27.46 -6.12 -15.02
CA ASP A 87 -27.61 -5.01 -15.98
C ASP A 87 -26.37 -4.09 -16.06
N GLY A 88 -25.30 -4.40 -15.32
CA GLY A 88 -24.07 -3.60 -15.26
C GLY A 88 -24.13 -2.40 -14.31
N SER A 89 -25.27 -2.10 -13.69
CA SER A 89 -25.36 -1.04 -12.68
C SER A 89 -24.74 -1.48 -11.34
N LEU A 90 -24.14 -0.54 -10.61
CA LEU A 90 -23.56 -0.84 -9.30
C LEU A 90 -24.65 -1.17 -8.26
N TYR A 91 -24.31 -2.03 -7.30
CA TYR A 91 -25.03 -2.07 -6.04
C TYR A 91 -24.76 -0.76 -5.28
N ASP A 92 -25.80 0.07 -5.14
CA ASP A 92 -25.74 1.36 -4.42
C ASP A 92 -26.76 1.39 -3.27
N GLY A 93 -26.68 0.39 -2.39
CA GLY A 93 -27.41 0.42 -1.14
C GLY A 93 -26.84 1.50 -0.23
N ARG A 94 -27.71 2.37 0.29
CA ARG A 94 -27.36 3.43 1.26
C ARG A 94 -28.31 3.33 2.44
N HIS A 95 -27.76 3.45 3.65
CA HIS A 95 -28.56 3.68 4.84
C HIS A 95 -28.98 5.15 4.87
N ARG A 96 -30.28 5.43 4.65
CA ARG A 96 -30.80 6.80 4.69
C ARG A 96 -31.02 7.34 6.10
N HIS A 97 -31.04 6.46 7.09
CA HIS A 97 -31.44 6.75 8.46
C HIS A 97 -30.40 6.29 9.49
N CYS A 98 -29.19 5.98 9.05
CA CYS A 98 -28.08 5.64 9.93
C CYS A 98 -27.05 6.76 9.86
N ASP A 99 -26.47 7.08 11.00
CA ASP A 99 -25.36 8.00 11.11
C ASP A 99 -24.07 7.33 10.61
N GLU A 100 -23.03 8.14 10.36
CA GLU A 100 -21.74 7.68 9.78
C GLU A 100 -21.03 6.61 10.64
N ASP A 101 -21.36 6.55 11.94
CA ASP A 101 -20.75 5.67 12.92
C ASP A 101 -21.65 4.47 13.30
N ASP A 102 -22.81 4.31 12.68
CA ASP A 102 -23.76 3.24 13.01
C ASP A 102 -23.37 1.88 12.40
N GLU A 103 -23.28 0.85 13.24
CA GLU A 103 -23.13 -0.54 12.80
C GLU A 103 -24.48 -1.11 12.35
N CYS A 104 -24.72 -1.08 11.03
CA CYS A 104 -25.96 -1.57 10.44
C CYS A 104 -25.72 -2.79 9.54
N SER A 105 -26.53 -3.83 9.70
CA SER A 105 -26.47 -5.00 8.83
C SER A 105 -27.05 -4.67 7.44
N VAL A 106 -26.24 -4.86 6.41
CA VAL A 106 -26.65 -4.70 5.01
C VAL A 106 -26.89 -6.05 4.35
N ASN A 107 -27.83 -6.10 3.40
CA ASN A 107 -28.05 -7.27 2.54
C ASN A 107 -27.49 -7.09 1.12
N TRP A 108 -26.71 -6.05 0.88
CA TRP A 108 -26.01 -5.80 -0.39
C TRP A 108 -24.49 -5.96 -0.23
N PRO A 109 -23.76 -6.30 -1.31
CA PRO A 109 -22.31 -6.41 -1.27
C PRO A 109 -21.64 -5.09 -0.85
N THR A 110 -20.60 -5.16 -0.02
CA THR A 110 -19.78 -4.01 0.36
C THR A 110 -18.80 -3.62 -0.74
N ARG A 111 -18.36 -2.36 -0.74
CA ARG A 111 -17.31 -1.89 -1.64
C ARG A 111 -15.94 -2.28 -1.11
N ILE A 112 -15.00 -2.53 -2.03
CA ILE A 112 -13.62 -2.85 -1.71
C ILE A 112 -12.74 -1.67 -2.12
N LEU A 113 -11.93 -1.18 -1.19
CA LEU A 113 -10.91 -0.18 -1.44
C LEU A 113 -9.54 -0.88 -1.39
N LEU A 114 -8.83 -0.90 -2.52
CA LEU A 114 -7.49 -1.49 -2.61
C LEU A 114 -6.43 -0.39 -2.57
N VAL A 115 -5.57 -0.45 -1.56
CA VAL A 115 -4.51 0.52 -1.30
C VAL A 115 -3.21 -0.18 -0.92
N GLU A 116 -2.10 0.57 -0.94
CA GLU A 116 -0.80 0.16 -0.42
C GLU A 116 -0.94 -0.38 1.01
N GLU A 117 -0.24 -1.48 1.29
CA GLU A 117 -0.03 -1.93 2.65
C GLU A 117 1.07 -1.07 3.27
N CYS A 118 0.72 -0.32 4.30
CA CYS A 118 1.52 0.78 4.84
C CYS A 118 2.12 0.49 6.22
N GLY A 119 2.22 -0.78 6.61
CA GLY A 119 2.76 -1.21 7.89
C GLY A 119 1.77 -1.04 9.04
N SER A 120 2.31 -0.68 10.21
CA SER A 120 1.56 -0.66 11.48
C SER A 120 1.37 0.76 11.99
N PRO A 121 0.32 1.04 12.78
CA PRO A 121 0.19 2.33 13.44
C PRO A 121 1.40 2.67 14.29
N ILE A 122 1.78 3.95 14.29
CA ILE A 122 2.86 4.43 15.14
C ILE A 122 2.43 4.40 16.61
N GLU A 123 3.40 4.12 17.48
CA GLU A 123 3.32 4.49 18.89
C GLU A 123 4.24 5.71 19.09
N PRO A 124 3.70 6.93 19.28
CA PRO A 124 4.52 8.12 19.36
C PRO A 124 5.57 8.06 20.48
N ARG A 125 5.32 7.32 21.56
CA ARG A 125 6.28 7.19 22.66
C ARG A 125 7.54 6.40 22.29
N ASP A 126 7.43 5.51 21.32
CA ASP A 126 8.51 4.64 20.86
C ASP A 126 9.33 5.28 19.72
N LEU A 127 8.84 6.39 19.15
CA LEU A 127 9.51 7.11 18.07
C LEU A 127 10.42 8.23 18.60
N PRO A 128 11.67 8.32 18.11
CA PRO A 128 12.52 9.45 18.43
C PRO A 128 11.94 10.75 17.85
N ARG A 129 12.28 11.88 18.47
CA ARG A 129 11.66 13.19 18.17
C ARG A 129 11.76 13.58 16.70
N ASN A 130 12.89 13.32 16.04
CA ASN A 130 13.09 13.60 14.62
C ASN A 130 12.14 12.79 13.71
N GLU A 131 11.84 11.54 14.06
CA GLU A 131 10.88 10.72 13.30
C GLU A 131 9.44 11.21 13.52
N ARG A 132 9.10 11.63 14.75
CA ARG A 132 7.80 12.27 15.04
C ARG A 132 7.61 13.57 14.25
N GLU A 133 8.68 14.36 14.10
CA GLU A 133 8.68 15.57 13.28
C GLU A 133 8.43 15.26 11.80
N LYS A 134 8.96 14.16 11.26
CA LYS A 134 8.67 13.71 9.89
C LYS A 134 7.19 13.36 9.70
N VAL A 135 6.60 12.63 10.65
CA VAL A 135 5.15 12.31 10.62
C VAL A 135 4.33 13.59 10.70
N PHE A 136 4.69 14.52 11.59
CA PHE A 136 4.01 15.80 11.72
C PHE A 136 4.10 16.64 10.44
N GLU A 137 5.24 16.59 9.73
CA GLU A 137 5.42 17.26 8.44
C GLU A 137 4.48 16.71 7.36
N LEU A 138 4.13 15.41 7.39
CA LEU A 138 3.14 14.86 6.45
C LEU A 138 1.79 15.55 6.55
N ILE A 139 1.37 15.94 7.75
CA ILE A 139 0.07 16.60 7.99
C ILE A 139 0.09 18.00 7.40
N LYS A 140 1.16 18.77 7.65
CA LYS A 140 1.35 20.09 7.04
C LYS A 140 1.39 20.02 5.52
N ARG A 141 2.08 19.03 4.96
CA ARG A 141 2.13 18.79 3.51
C ARG A 141 0.75 18.41 2.95
N LEU A 142 -0.05 17.62 3.69
CA LEU A 142 -1.42 17.28 3.33
C LEU A 142 -2.31 18.53 3.24
N HIS A 143 -2.24 19.39 4.27
CA HIS A 143 -2.98 20.66 4.31
C HIS A 143 -2.56 21.61 3.19
N LYS A 144 -1.25 21.73 2.92
CA LYS A 144 -0.71 22.52 1.82
C LYS A 144 -1.20 22.03 0.44
N ALA A 145 -1.45 20.73 0.31
CA ALA A 145 -2.04 20.14 -0.88
C ALA A 145 -3.57 20.35 -0.99
N GLY A 146 -4.20 21.02 -0.01
CA GLY A 146 -5.63 21.32 0.00
C GLY A 146 -6.51 20.19 0.54
N PHE A 147 -5.93 19.27 1.32
CA PHE A 147 -6.64 18.16 1.95
C PHE A 147 -6.58 18.29 3.47
N MET A 148 -7.68 18.01 4.14
CA MET A 148 -7.79 17.87 5.60
C MET A 148 -8.23 16.43 5.90
N ASN A 149 -7.59 15.73 6.83
CA ASN A 149 -7.84 14.29 7.01
C ASN A 149 -9.12 14.02 7.80
N GLY A 150 -9.33 14.72 8.91
CA GLY A 150 -10.51 14.64 9.78
C GLY A 150 -10.43 13.55 10.85
N SER A 151 -9.37 12.74 10.84
CA SER A 151 -9.15 11.62 11.75
C SER A 151 -7.66 11.51 12.16
N THR A 152 -6.99 12.65 12.36
CA THR A 152 -5.56 12.75 12.72
C THR A 152 -5.29 12.25 14.15
N TYR A 153 -5.22 10.92 14.29
CA TYR A 153 -4.88 10.18 15.50
C TYR A 153 -3.70 9.24 15.22
N PRO A 154 -2.86 8.89 16.23
CA PRO A 154 -1.72 7.99 16.02
C PRO A 154 -2.08 6.66 15.35
N ARG A 155 -3.27 6.10 15.64
CA ARG A 155 -3.76 4.87 15.00
C ARG A 155 -3.88 4.95 13.47
N ASN A 156 -3.99 6.17 12.93
CA ASN A 156 -4.16 6.47 11.50
C ASN A 156 -2.87 7.02 10.86
N MET A 157 -1.77 7.01 11.59
CA MET A 157 -0.44 7.35 11.10
C MET A 157 0.37 6.07 11.10
N LEU A 158 0.71 5.56 9.93
CA LEU A 158 1.34 4.25 9.79
C LEU A 158 2.84 4.39 9.53
N SER A 159 3.61 3.47 10.11
CA SER A 159 5.02 3.26 9.83
C SER A 159 5.19 1.98 9.02
N GLN A 160 5.79 2.11 7.85
CA GLN A 160 6.16 1.01 6.98
C GLN A 160 7.69 0.84 6.99
N PRO A 161 8.21 -0.37 7.27
CA PRO A 161 9.64 -0.65 7.12
C PRO A 161 10.10 -0.28 5.70
N GLY A 162 11.28 0.33 5.59
CA GLY A 162 11.84 0.79 4.32
C GLY A 162 13.29 0.32 4.08
N PRO A 163 13.92 0.78 2.98
CA PRO A 163 13.35 1.68 1.99
C PRO A 163 12.34 0.94 1.09
N LEU A 164 11.38 1.67 0.51
CA LEU A 164 10.36 1.05 -0.35
C LEU A 164 10.89 0.60 -1.71
N SER A 165 12.11 0.99 -2.06
CA SER A 165 12.84 0.57 -3.25
C SER A 165 13.37 -0.87 -3.19
N VAL A 166 13.47 -1.46 -2.00
CA VAL A 166 13.95 -2.84 -1.83
C VAL A 166 12.79 -3.81 -1.52
N PRO A 167 12.98 -5.13 -1.74
CA PRO A 167 12.01 -6.14 -1.39
C PRO A 167 11.67 -6.13 0.11
N ARG A 168 10.43 -6.50 0.46
CA ARG A 168 9.92 -6.47 1.86
C ARG A 168 10.83 -7.14 2.88
N LYS A 169 11.50 -8.24 2.51
CA LYS A 169 12.38 -9.01 3.41
C LYS A 169 13.68 -8.28 3.76
N GLU A 170 14.06 -7.28 2.97
CA GLU A 170 15.26 -6.46 3.15
C GLU A 170 14.95 -5.12 3.81
N ARG A 171 13.68 -4.85 4.09
CA ARG A 171 13.24 -3.61 4.72
C ARG A 171 13.42 -3.67 6.23
N SER A 172 13.66 -2.51 6.82
CA SER A 172 13.82 -2.34 8.25
C SER A 172 13.26 -1.00 8.72
N ASP A 173 13.03 -0.89 10.03
CA ASP A 173 12.53 0.34 10.65
C ASP A 173 13.58 1.47 10.65
N ALA A 174 14.85 1.15 10.39
CA ALA A 174 15.93 2.14 10.32
C ALA A 174 15.74 3.17 9.19
N SER A 175 14.93 2.85 8.18
CA SER A 175 14.58 3.74 7.07
C SER A 175 13.08 3.74 6.81
N ALA A 176 12.30 3.81 7.90
CA ALA A 176 10.86 3.78 7.86
C ALA A 176 10.27 4.87 6.94
N SER A 177 9.16 4.52 6.30
CA SER A 177 8.33 5.41 5.50
C SER A 177 6.97 5.57 6.17
N TYR A 178 6.46 6.80 6.26
CA TYR A 178 5.21 7.07 6.95
C TYR A 178 4.06 7.37 5.98
N ARG A 179 2.83 7.06 6.40
CA ARG A 179 1.60 7.32 5.65
C ARG A 179 0.48 7.76 6.59
N ILE A 180 -0.36 8.69 6.13
CA ILE A 180 -1.62 9.04 6.79
C ILE A 180 -2.74 8.25 6.11
N ILE A 181 -3.62 7.63 6.90
CA ILE A 181 -4.79 6.87 6.43
C ILE A 181 -6.09 7.43 7.00
N ASP A 182 -7.21 6.74 6.73
CA ASP A 182 -8.54 7.03 7.28
C ASP A 182 -9.09 8.40 6.85
N PHE A 183 -9.41 8.52 5.55
CA PHE A 183 -9.98 9.73 4.94
C PHE A 183 -11.52 9.74 4.93
N GLY A 184 -12.17 8.89 5.72
CA GLY A 184 -13.64 8.79 5.76
C GLY A 184 -14.32 10.10 6.17
N ARG A 185 -13.60 10.96 6.92
CA ARG A 185 -14.06 12.27 7.41
C ARG A 185 -13.29 13.45 6.79
N SER A 186 -12.66 13.21 5.65
CA SER A 186 -11.79 14.21 5.02
C SER A 186 -12.57 15.36 4.40
N SER A 187 -11.90 16.50 4.28
CA SER A 187 -12.38 17.64 3.50
C SER A 187 -11.36 18.01 2.45
N VAL A 188 -11.83 18.37 1.26
CA VAL A 188 -10.98 18.73 0.11
C VAL A 188 -11.32 20.16 -0.29
N LEU A 189 -10.35 21.06 -0.19
CA LEU A 189 -10.54 22.49 -0.42
C LEU A 189 -11.17 22.78 -1.80
N SER A 190 -10.74 22.06 -2.84
CA SER A 190 -11.26 22.23 -4.20
C SER A 190 -12.71 21.77 -4.40
N LEU A 191 -13.25 20.97 -3.49
CA LEU A 191 -14.63 20.48 -3.53
C LEU A 191 -15.56 21.28 -2.60
N LEU A 192 -15.01 22.18 -1.79
CA LEU A 192 -15.79 23.01 -0.88
C LEU A 192 -16.39 24.22 -1.61
N PRO A 193 -17.61 24.67 -1.24
CA PRO A 193 -18.14 25.95 -1.69
C PRO A 193 -17.21 27.11 -1.29
N GLU A 194 -17.13 28.16 -2.10
CA GLU A 194 -16.23 29.31 -1.88
C GLU A 194 -16.33 29.92 -0.47
N GLY A 195 -17.53 29.96 0.10
CA GLY A 195 -17.78 30.48 1.45
C GLY A 195 -17.19 29.65 2.60
N ARG A 196 -16.66 28.45 2.33
CA ARG A 196 -16.11 27.55 3.37
C ARG A 196 -14.59 27.53 3.45
N ARG A 197 -13.88 28.36 2.68
CA ARG A 197 -12.41 28.40 2.73
C ARG A 197 -11.85 28.73 4.11
N ARG A 198 -12.42 29.72 4.80
CA ARG A 198 -12.02 30.05 6.18
C ARG A 198 -12.26 28.92 7.16
N SER A 199 -13.36 28.17 6.97
CA SER A 199 -13.63 26.98 7.78
C SER A 199 -12.59 25.89 7.54
N PHE A 200 -12.18 25.68 6.29
CA PHE A 200 -11.12 24.73 5.95
C PHE A 200 -9.79 25.08 6.62
N GLU A 201 -9.39 26.36 6.59
CA GLU A 201 -8.18 26.86 7.26
C GLU A 201 -8.25 26.60 8.77
N ALA A 202 -9.38 26.93 9.42
CA ALA A 202 -9.58 26.65 10.85
C ALA A 202 -9.53 25.14 11.17
N TRP A 203 -10.13 24.27 10.33
CA TRP A 203 -10.05 22.82 10.52
C TRP A 203 -8.62 22.29 10.39
N CYS A 204 -7.82 22.85 9.48
CA CYS A 204 -6.41 22.51 9.35
C CYS A 204 -5.64 22.91 10.61
N GLU A 205 -5.88 24.11 11.15
CA GLU A 205 -5.26 24.58 12.41
C GLU A 205 -5.59 23.63 13.57
N GLU A 206 -6.85 23.22 13.72
CA GLU A 206 -7.26 22.26 14.73
C GLU A 206 -6.59 20.88 14.56
N GLU A 207 -6.41 20.41 13.31
CA GLU A 207 -5.66 19.18 13.03
C GLU A 207 -4.18 19.31 13.38
N VAL A 208 -3.55 20.45 13.08
CA VAL A 208 -2.16 20.74 13.43
C VAL A 208 -1.98 20.74 14.94
N GLU A 209 -2.86 21.42 15.69
CA GLU A 209 -2.81 21.42 17.15
C GLU A 209 -2.97 20.02 17.74
N ARG A 210 -3.91 19.24 17.18
CA ARG A 210 -4.14 17.85 17.60
C ARG A 210 -2.90 16.99 17.33
N ALA A 211 -2.31 17.11 16.15
CA ALA A 211 -1.09 16.39 15.80
C ALA A 211 0.09 16.79 16.69
N MET A 212 0.24 18.08 16.98
CA MET A 212 1.28 18.58 17.88
C MET A 212 1.15 17.97 19.27
N ARG A 213 -0.08 17.87 19.82
CA ARG A 213 -0.34 17.22 21.11
C ARG A 213 0.02 15.74 21.15
N TYR A 214 -0.18 15.00 20.06
CA TYR A 214 0.12 13.56 20.02
C TYR A 214 1.58 13.25 19.68
N LEU A 215 2.22 14.09 18.86
CA LEU A 215 3.52 13.78 18.27
C LEU A 215 4.67 14.54 18.93
N LEU A 216 4.47 15.76 19.42
CA LEU A 216 5.57 16.65 19.79
C LEU A 216 5.57 17.13 21.24
N LEU A 217 4.44 16.97 21.95
CA LEU A 217 4.29 17.26 23.37
C LEU A 217 4.23 15.96 24.17
#